data_AF-A0A3D2V2V4-F1
#
_entry.id   AF-A0A3D2V2V4-F1
#
_cell.length_a   1.000
_cell.length_b   1.000
_cell.length_c   1.000
_cell.angle_alpha   90.00
_cell.angle_beta   90.00
_cell.angle_gamma   90.00
#
_symmetry.space_group_name_H-M   'P 1'
#
loop_
_entity.id
_entity.type
_entity.pdbx_description
1 polymer ?
#
loop_
_entity_poly.entity_id
_entity_poly.type
_entity_poly.pdbx_seq_one_letter_code
_entity_poly.pdbx_strand_id
1 'polypeptide(L)'
;MLDFNPYNQHADRFPMYHVYDLLAHVIIETDGLQRLGLRVSDVVLDLQISDGKYAIKQYGGEDVSLQSVGPIDSGAVQLRLGRIDGKAWLQVGDRDPVSFDMPLIEALEDRDQDWVNLVPLSLAAGGGRVSLQRFLLYRDVYWLDAESRNELFKFPNALSNGEWFVVGDNLVQSVDSRHWRAPVTRKQLLSLVKRVNLE
;
A
#
# COMPACT_ATOMS: atom_id res chain seq x y z
N MET A 1 31.40 -3.87 5.40
CA MET A 1 30.13 -3.12 5.44
C MET A 1 29.73 -3.07 6.89
N LEU A 2 29.92 -1.92 7.53
CA LEU A 2 29.57 -1.66 8.93
C LEU A 2 29.76 -0.16 9.15
N ASP A 3 28.70 0.63 9.05
CA ASP A 3 28.71 1.98 9.62
C ASP A 3 28.39 1.85 11.10
N PHE A 4 29.44 1.64 11.90
CA PHE A 4 29.38 1.73 13.35
C PHE A 4 30.10 2.99 13.81
N ASN A 5 29.62 4.15 13.35
CA ASN A 5 29.96 5.41 13.99
C ASN A 5 28.98 5.67 15.15
N PRO A 6 29.37 5.50 16.43
CA PRO A 6 28.45 5.57 17.57
C PRO A 6 27.80 6.96 17.75
N TYR A 7 28.37 8.01 17.15
CA TYR A 7 27.78 9.35 17.16
C TYR A 7 26.34 9.41 16.60
N ASN A 8 26.01 8.59 15.59
CA ASN A 8 24.66 8.58 15.02
C ASN A 8 23.61 7.89 15.92
N GLN A 9 24.00 7.20 16.99
CA GLN A 9 23.06 6.50 17.87
C GLN A 9 22.39 7.43 18.90
N HIS A 10 22.93 8.62 19.12
CA HIS A 10 22.52 9.54 20.19
C HIS A 10 21.95 10.89 19.71
N ALA A 11 21.77 11.09 18.41
CA ALA A 11 21.03 12.25 17.91
C ALA A 11 19.53 12.12 18.26
N ASP A 12 18.87 13.26 18.53
CA ASP A 12 17.41 13.31 18.67
C ASP A 12 16.76 12.85 17.37
N ARG A 13 15.92 11.82 17.47
CA ARG A 13 15.42 11.08 16.29
C ARG A 13 14.03 11.57 15.89
N PHE A 14 13.93 12.13 14.68
CA PHE A 14 12.64 12.41 14.07
C PHE A 14 11.82 11.11 13.91
N PRO A 15 10.53 11.09 14.28
CA PRO A 15 9.71 9.88 14.20
C PRO A 15 9.32 9.57 12.76
N MET A 16 10.10 8.68 12.13
CA MET A 16 9.80 8.15 10.79
C MET A 16 8.51 7.33 10.84
N TYR A 17 7.51 7.79 10.07
CA TYR A 17 6.28 7.04 9.82
C TYR A 17 6.56 5.91 8.81
N HIS A 18 5.80 4.81 8.87
CA HIS A 18 5.77 3.78 7.84
C HIS A 18 4.46 3.89 7.06
N VAL A 19 4.52 3.67 5.75
CA VAL A 19 3.33 3.53 4.90
C VAL A 19 3.21 2.08 4.45
N TYR A 20 1.98 1.55 4.46
CA TYR A 20 1.68 0.19 4.02
C TYR A 20 0.80 0.20 2.77
N ASP A 21 1.43 0.02 1.62
CA ASP A 21 0.71 -0.34 0.41
C ASP A 21 0.52 -1.85 0.38
N LEU A 22 -0.70 -2.27 0.70
CA LEU A 22 -1.13 -3.66 0.76
C LEU A 22 -2.06 -3.94 -0.41
N LEU A 23 -1.71 -4.92 -1.25
CA LEU A 23 -2.58 -5.45 -2.31
C LEU A 23 -2.83 -6.94 -2.04
N ALA A 24 -4.07 -7.28 -1.67
CA ALA A 24 -4.51 -8.67 -1.66
C ALA A 24 -4.85 -9.13 -3.08
N HIS A 25 -4.40 -10.32 -3.45
CA HIS A 25 -4.88 -11.06 -4.61
C HIS A 25 -5.55 -12.34 -4.12
N VAL A 26 -6.86 -12.41 -4.33
CA VAL A 26 -7.76 -13.45 -3.83
C VAL A 26 -8.33 -14.20 -5.03
N ILE A 27 -8.43 -15.52 -4.93
CA ILE A 27 -9.25 -16.33 -5.82
C ILE A 27 -10.26 -17.08 -4.96
N ILE A 28 -11.54 -16.86 -5.22
CA ILE A 28 -12.65 -17.51 -4.52
C ILE A 28 -13.48 -18.32 -5.50
N GLU A 29 -14.10 -19.40 -5.05
CA GLU A 29 -15.22 -20.04 -5.74
C GLU A 29 -16.54 -19.66 -5.08
N THR A 30 -17.58 -19.42 -5.88
CA THR A 30 -18.89 -18.93 -5.44
C THR A 30 -20.02 -19.92 -5.76
N ASP A 31 -20.85 -20.24 -4.76
CA ASP A 31 -22.04 -21.10 -4.89
C ASP A 31 -23.24 -20.36 -4.30
N GLY A 32 -24.15 -19.90 -5.17
CA GLY A 32 -25.33 -19.10 -4.80
C GLY A 32 -25.03 -17.71 -4.18
N LEU A 33 -23.76 -17.27 -4.19
CA LEU A 33 -23.32 -16.05 -3.49
C LEU A 33 -24.01 -14.79 -4.02
N GLN A 34 -24.60 -13.99 -3.14
CA GLN A 34 -25.30 -12.74 -3.50
C GLN A 34 -24.44 -11.50 -3.23
N ARG A 35 -23.66 -11.52 -2.14
CA ARG A 35 -22.83 -10.41 -1.68
C ARG A 35 -21.49 -10.89 -1.15
N LEU A 36 -20.43 -10.16 -1.46
CA LEU A 36 -19.08 -10.38 -0.95
C LEU A 36 -18.52 -9.08 -0.35
N GLY A 37 -18.02 -9.14 0.88
CA GLY A 37 -17.19 -8.09 1.46
C GLY A 37 -15.72 -8.51 1.49
N LEU A 38 -14.82 -7.59 1.14
CA LEU A 38 -13.38 -7.78 1.28
C LEU A 38 -12.76 -6.50 1.83
N ARG A 39 -12.07 -6.58 2.97
CA ARG A 39 -11.28 -5.47 3.54
C ARG A 39 -9.80 -5.76 3.38
N VAL A 40 -9.01 -4.76 3.00
CA VAL A 40 -7.54 -4.77 2.96
C VAL A 40 -7.04 -3.45 3.53
N SER A 41 -6.33 -3.48 4.65
CA SER A 41 -5.98 -2.27 5.42
C SER A 41 -7.22 -1.41 5.76
N ASP A 42 -7.25 -0.16 5.32
CA ASP A 42 -8.36 0.78 5.37
C ASP A 42 -9.21 0.78 4.08
N VAL A 43 -8.91 -0.03 3.07
CA VAL A 43 -9.74 -0.17 1.85
C VAL A 43 -10.79 -1.26 2.05
N VAL A 44 -12.06 -0.93 1.80
CA VAL A 44 -13.19 -1.88 1.89
C VAL A 44 -13.92 -1.95 0.56
N LEU A 45 -14.04 -3.16 0.04
CA LEU A 45 -14.93 -3.55 -1.06
C LEU A 45 -16.21 -4.17 -0.49
N ASP A 46 -17.34 -3.75 -1.02
CA ASP A 46 -18.62 -4.45 -0.91
C ASP A 46 -19.17 -4.70 -2.32
N LEU A 47 -19.45 -5.96 -2.67
CA LEU A 47 -19.71 -6.41 -4.03
C LEU A 47 -21.01 -7.22 -4.10
N GLN A 48 -21.97 -6.74 -4.88
CA GLN A 48 -23.21 -7.43 -5.23
C GLN A 48 -22.98 -8.25 -6.50
N ILE A 49 -23.14 -9.58 -6.40
CA ILE A 49 -22.74 -10.51 -7.46
C ILE A 49 -23.72 -10.47 -8.65
N SER A 50 -25.02 -10.37 -8.37
CA SER A 50 -26.10 -10.54 -9.35
C SER A 50 -26.16 -9.50 -10.46
N ASP A 51 -25.70 -8.27 -10.21
CA ASP A 51 -25.60 -7.19 -11.20
C ASP A 51 -24.18 -6.58 -11.28
N GLY A 52 -23.22 -7.21 -10.60
CA GLY A 52 -21.82 -6.78 -10.55
C GLY A 52 -21.59 -5.40 -9.95
N LYS A 53 -22.58 -4.82 -9.23
CA LYS A 53 -22.39 -3.53 -8.55
C LYS A 53 -21.45 -3.67 -7.37
N TYR A 54 -20.58 -2.68 -7.20
CA TYR A 54 -19.66 -2.64 -6.08
C TYR A 54 -19.56 -1.23 -5.49
N ALA A 55 -19.37 -1.18 -4.18
CA ALA A 55 -18.91 -0.01 -3.45
C ALA A 55 -17.44 -0.21 -3.05
N ILE A 56 -16.62 0.83 -3.25
CA ILE A 56 -15.34 0.95 -2.54
C ILE A 56 -15.44 2.12 -1.56
N LYS A 57 -14.87 1.96 -0.38
CA LYS A 57 -14.71 3.04 0.61
C LYS A 57 -13.48 2.88 1.47
N GLN A 58 -13.20 3.93 2.23
CA GLN A 58 -12.32 3.87 3.36
C GLN A 58 -13.02 3.27 4.58
N TYR A 59 -12.29 2.54 5.42
CA TYR A 59 -12.82 1.91 6.62
C TYR A 59 -13.24 2.99 7.63
N GLY A 60 -14.52 3.00 8.01
CA GLY A 60 -15.12 4.06 8.82
C GLY A 60 -15.64 5.27 8.03
N GLY A 61 -15.37 5.35 6.71
CA GLY A 61 -15.90 6.38 5.82
C GLY A 61 -17.22 6.02 5.12
N GLU A 62 -17.75 6.96 4.35
CA GLU A 62 -18.92 6.78 3.48
C GLU A 62 -18.56 6.04 2.17
N ASP A 63 -19.57 5.56 1.43
CA ASP A 63 -19.41 4.84 0.16
C ASP A 63 -18.94 5.79 -0.96
N VAL A 64 -17.69 5.66 -1.42
CA VAL A 64 -17.03 6.65 -2.31
C VAL A 64 -17.41 6.47 -3.78
N SER A 65 -17.75 5.26 -4.22
CA SER A 65 -18.23 5.02 -5.59
C SER A 65 -19.09 3.77 -5.67
N LEU A 66 -20.34 3.89 -6.13
CA LEU A 66 -21.19 2.78 -6.57
C LEU A 66 -21.08 2.63 -8.08
N GLN A 67 -20.22 1.71 -8.53
CA GLN A 67 -20.04 1.37 -9.93
C GLN A 67 -20.47 -0.08 -10.21
N SER A 68 -20.43 -0.52 -11.47
CA SER A 68 -20.64 -1.93 -11.82
C SER A 68 -19.52 -2.40 -12.75
N VAL A 69 -19.00 -3.60 -12.49
CA VAL A 69 -18.11 -4.33 -13.41
C VAL A 69 -18.89 -5.18 -14.42
N GLY A 70 -20.22 -5.11 -14.41
CA GLY A 70 -21.10 -6.09 -15.04
C GLY A 70 -21.19 -7.41 -14.24
N PRO A 71 -22.24 -8.23 -14.45
CA PRO A 71 -22.49 -9.45 -13.69
C PRO A 71 -21.25 -10.34 -13.50
N ILE A 72 -21.23 -11.03 -12.37
CA ILE A 72 -20.15 -11.97 -12.03
C ILE A 72 -20.78 -13.36 -11.99
N ASP A 73 -20.38 -14.19 -12.95
CA ASP A 73 -20.88 -15.57 -13.06
C ASP A 73 -20.47 -16.41 -11.84
N SER A 74 -21.33 -17.37 -11.48
CA SER A 74 -21.04 -18.34 -10.41
C SER A 74 -19.87 -19.25 -10.80
N GLY A 75 -18.85 -19.32 -9.96
CA GLY A 75 -17.63 -20.07 -10.24
C GLY A 75 -16.40 -19.42 -9.61
N ALA A 76 -15.24 -19.61 -10.24
CA ALA A 76 -13.97 -19.05 -9.76
C ALA A 76 -13.83 -17.56 -10.11
N VAL A 77 -13.91 -16.69 -9.11
CA VAL A 77 -13.76 -15.24 -9.22
C VAL A 77 -12.39 -14.83 -8.70
N GLN A 78 -11.58 -14.20 -9.55
CA GLN A 78 -10.35 -13.52 -9.15
C GLN A 78 -10.69 -12.09 -8.69
N LEU A 79 -10.09 -11.67 -7.58
CA LEU A 79 -10.17 -10.31 -7.07
C LEU A 79 -8.77 -9.80 -6.71
N ARG A 80 -8.49 -8.53 -7.00
CA ARG A 80 -7.38 -7.80 -6.39
C ARG A 80 -7.93 -6.55 -5.73
N LEU A 81 -7.60 -6.33 -4.46
CA LEU A 81 -8.03 -5.15 -3.70
C LEU A 81 -6.87 -4.65 -2.83
N GLY A 82 -6.70 -3.33 -2.74
CA GLY A 82 -5.65 -2.77 -1.90
C GLY A 82 -5.45 -1.27 -2.04
N ARG A 83 -4.32 -0.80 -1.49
CA ARG A 83 -3.73 0.52 -1.78
C ARG A 83 -2.40 0.36 -2.51
N ILE A 84 -2.15 1.23 -3.49
CA ILE A 84 -0.90 1.40 -4.24
C ILE A 84 -0.70 2.89 -4.49
N ASP A 85 0.45 3.46 -4.15
CA ASP A 85 0.82 4.88 -4.32
C ASP A 85 -0.24 5.84 -3.74
N GLY A 86 -0.85 5.46 -2.62
CA GLY A 86 -1.95 6.21 -2.00
C GLY A 86 -3.32 6.09 -2.70
N LYS A 87 -3.44 5.43 -3.85
CA LYS A 87 -4.72 5.14 -4.50
C LYS A 87 -5.28 3.79 -4.03
N ALA A 88 -6.59 3.73 -3.77
CA ALA A 88 -7.26 2.43 -3.66
C ALA A 88 -7.39 1.79 -5.05
N TRP A 89 -7.22 0.48 -5.13
CA TRP A 89 -7.09 -0.27 -6.38
C TRP A 89 -7.99 -1.50 -6.34
N LEU A 90 -8.81 -1.73 -7.37
CA LEU A 90 -9.65 -2.91 -7.53
C LEU A 90 -9.49 -3.51 -8.93
N GLN A 91 -9.36 -4.83 -8.99
CA GLN A 91 -9.51 -5.62 -10.23
C GLN A 91 -10.44 -6.81 -9.98
N VAL A 92 -11.32 -7.12 -10.94
CA VAL A 92 -12.28 -8.24 -10.88
C VAL A 92 -12.14 -9.11 -12.12
N GLY A 93 -11.81 -10.39 -11.95
CA GLY A 93 -11.47 -11.29 -13.06
C GLY A 93 -10.24 -10.79 -13.81
N ASP A 94 -10.34 -10.79 -15.14
CA ASP A 94 -9.34 -10.24 -16.08
C ASP A 94 -9.76 -8.87 -16.64
N ARG A 95 -10.73 -8.19 -15.99
CA ARG A 95 -11.18 -6.84 -16.37
C ARG A 95 -10.09 -5.81 -16.08
N ASP A 96 -10.11 -4.67 -16.77
CA ASP A 96 -9.19 -3.56 -16.47
C ASP A 96 -9.36 -3.08 -15.02
N PRO A 97 -8.26 -2.73 -14.33
CA PRO A 97 -8.30 -2.28 -12.96
C PRO A 97 -8.83 -0.84 -12.85
N VAL A 98 -9.59 -0.58 -11.79
CA VAL A 98 -10.05 0.75 -11.42
C VAL A 98 -9.23 1.27 -10.23
N SER A 99 -8.90 2.56 -10.24
CA SER A 99 -8.16 3.21 -9.17
C SER A 99 -8.85 4.48 -8.69
N PHE A 100 -8.94 4.67 -7.38
CA PHE A 100 -9.59 5.81 -6.76
C PHE A 100 -8.60 6.54 -5.86
N ASP A 101 -8.55 7.87 -5.95
CA ASP A 101 -7.82 8.69 -4.98
C ASP A 101 -8.52 8.57 -3.63
N MET A 102 -7.86 7.91 -2.69
CA MET A 102 -8.29 7.79 -1.29
C MET A 102 -7.14 8.32 -0.43
N PRO A 103 -7.24 9.54 0.15
CA PRO A 103 -6.16 10.09 0.94
C PRO A 103 -5.75 9.10 2.03
N LEU A 104 -4.47 9.08 2.37
CA LEU A 104 -4.01 8.38 3.56
C LEU A 104 -4.85 8.91 4.73
N ILE A 105 -5.55 8.05 5.47
CA ILE A 105 -6.03 8.45 6.80
C ILE A 105 -4.77 8.83 7.56
N GLU A 106 -4.68 10.09 7.97
CA GLU A 106 -3.57 10.54 8.82
C GLU A 106 -3.48 9.56 9.98
N ALA A 107 -2.37 8.83 10.04
CA ALA A 107 -2.23 7.68 10.92
C ALA A 107 -2.00 8.14 12.36
N LEU A 108 -3.12 8.58 12.95
CA LEU A 108 -3.53 8.42 14.34
C LEU A 108 -2.34 8.56 15.30
N GLU A 109 -2.10 9.80 15.76
CA GLU A 109 -0.98 10.12 16.64
C GLU A 109 -0.99 9.28 17.93
N ASP A 110 -2.17 8.81 18.34
CA ASP A 110 -2.35 7.74 19.32
C ASP A 110 -1.99 6.36 18.76
N ARG A 111 -0.88 5.81 19.28
CA ARG A 111 -0.48 4.40 19.09
C ARG A 111 -1.53 3.40 19.59
N ASP A 112 -2.44 3.83 20.46
CA ASP A 112 -3.49 2.99 21.04
C ASP A 112 -4.65 2.68 20.05
N GLN A 113 -4.63 3.25 18.84
CA GLN A 113 -5.64 3.01 17.80
C GLN A 113 -5.30 1.85 16.83
N ASP A 114 -4.52 0.89 17.33
CA ASP A 114 -3.92 -0.25 16.62
C ASP A 114 -4.92 -1.17 15.88
N TRP A 115 -6.23 -1.10 16.17
CA TRP A 115 -7.24 -2.00 15.65
C TRP A 115 -7.50 -1.91 14.12
N VAL A 116 -7.08 -0.83 13.46
CA VAL A 116 -7.02 -0.81 11.98
C VAL A 116 -5.93 -1.77 11.49
N ASN A 117 -4.78 -1.81 12.16
CA ASN A 117 -3.62 -2.65 11.85
C ASN A 117 -3.78 -4.11 12.31
N LEU A 118 -4.49 -4.36 13.42
CA LEU A 118 -4.67 -5.70 14.00
C LEU A 118 -5.49 -6.65 13.10
N VAL A 119 -6.36 -6.12 12.24
CA VAL A 119 -7.12 -6.89 11.24
C VAL A 119 -6.91 -6.27 9.86
N PRO A 120 -5.76 -6.51 9.21
CA PRO A 120 -5.42 -5.91 7.92
C PRO A 120 -6.12 -6.61 6.74
N LEU A 121 -6.86 -7.68 7.00
CA LEU A 121 -7.65 -8.45 6.04
C LEU A 121 -8.94 -8.93 6.70
N SER A 122 -10.09 -8.79 6.03
CA SER A 122 -11.27 -9.60 6.34
C SER A 122 -12.07 -9.95 5.08
N LEU A 123 -12.74 -11.10 5.11
CA LEU A 123 -13.60 -11.60 4.03
C LEU A 123 -14.99 -11.90 4.61
N ALA A 124 -16.05 -11.46 3.93
CA ALA A 124 -17.43 -11.69 4.32
C ALA A 124 -18.24 -12.19 3.11
N ALA A 125 -19.21 -13.07 3.36
CA ALA A 125 -20.07 -13.66 2.34
C ALA A 125 -21.55 -13.59 2.77
N GLY A 126 -22.44 -13.31 1.82
CA GLY A 126 -23.88 -13.20 2.06
C GLY A 126 -24.69 -13.88 0.95
N GLY A 127 -25.79 -14.54 1.36
CA GLY A 127 -26.76 -15.17 0.46
C GLY A 127 -26.35 -16.53 -0.14
N GLY A 128 -25.10 -16.96 0.02
CA GLY A 128 -24.58 -18.24 -0.48
C GLY A 128 -23.27 -18.64 0.18
N ARG A 129 -22.50 -19.50 -0.48
CA ARG A 129 -21.19 -20.00 -0.02
C ARG A 129 -20.04 -19.34 -0.78
N VAL A 130 -18.88 -19.31 -0.12
CA VAL A 130 -17.60 -18.93 -0.72
C VAL A 130 -16.52 -19.94 -0.27
N SER A 131 -15.66 -20.36 -1.20
CA SER A 131 -14.47 -21.17 -0.92
C SER A 131 -13.22 -20.38 -1.30
N LEU A 132 -12.32 -20.14 -0.36
CA LEU A 132 -11.07 -19.41 -0.61
C LEU A 132 -10.02 -20.34 -1.23
N GLN A 133 -9.87 -20.30 -2.54
CA GLN A 133 -8.95 -21.16 -3.29
C GLN A 133 -7.51 -20.61 -3.33
N ARG A 134 -7.34 -19.29 -3.31
CA ARG A 134 -6.01 -18.66 -3.19
C ARG A 134 -6.08 -17.35 -2.42
N PHE A 135 -5.07 -17.13 -1.58
CA PHE A 135 -4.77 -15.82 -1.02
C PHE A 135 -3.28 -15.50 -1.22
N LEU A 136 -2.99 -14.30 -1.71
CA LEU A 136 -1.68 -13.67 -1.71
C LEU A 136 -1.82 -12.26 -1.15
N LEU A 137 -0.82 -11.79 -0.42
CA LEU A 137 -0.71 -10.40 0.02
C LEU A 137 0.63 -9.84 -0.48
N TYR A 138 0.56 -8.94 -1.45
CA TYR A 138 1.69 -8.10 -1.81
C TYR A 138 1.79 -6.96 -0.80
N ARG A 139 3.03 -6.62 -0.41
CA ARG A 139 3.33 -5.54 0.52
C ARG A 139 4.45 -4.70 -0.07
N ASP A 140 4.21 -3.41 -0.25
CA ASP A 140 5.29 -2.42 -0.21
C ASP A 140 5.29 -1.73 1.16
N VAL A 141 6.48 -1.37 1.64
CA VAL A 141 6.69 -0.75 2.94
C VAL A 141 7.83 0.25 2.81
N TYR A 142 7.46 1.53 2.84
CA TYR A 142 8.41 2.63 2.80
C TYR A 142 8.22 3.54 4.02
N TRP A 143 9.30 4.22 4.42
CA TRP A 143 9.31 5.14 5.54
C TRP A 143 9.48 6.57 5.07
N LEU A 144 8.76 7.48 5.72
CA LEU A 144 8.71 8.92 5.44
C LEU A 144 8.76 9.73 6.75
N ASP A 145 9.18 10.98 6.64
CA ASP A 145 9.08 11.96 7.73
C ASP A 145 7.62 12.43 7.96
N ALA A 146 7.42 13.40 8.86
CA ALA A 146 6.08 13.92 9.18
C ALA A 146 5.46 14.77 8.04
N GLU A 147 6.26 15.59 7.37
CA GLU A 147 5.82 16.55 6.36
C GLU A 147 5.54 15.88 5.01
N SER A 148 6.24 14.78 4.74
CA SER A 148 6.13 13.97 3.53
C SER A 148 5.00 12.92 3.59
N ARG A 149 4.24 12.83 4.70
CA ARG A 149 3.07 11.92 4.81
C ARG A 149 1.96 12.25 3.81
N ASN A 150 1.62 13.54 3.76
CA ASN A 150 0.39 14.03 3.12
C ASN A 150 0.65 14.45 1.66
N GLU A 151 1.89 14.82 1.35
CA GLU A 151 2.37 14.84 -0.03
C GLU A 151 2.62 13.40 -0.49
N LEU A 152 1.61 12.82 -1.15
CA LEU A 152 1.69 11.52 -1.83
C LEU A 152 3.07 11.34 -2.47
N PHE A 153 3.85 10.38 -1.98
CA PHE A 153 5.17 10.07 -2.53
C PHE A 153 5.01 9.38 -3.89
N LYS A 154 4.87 10.19 -4.94
CA LYS A 154 4.49 9.71 -6.28
C LYS A 154 5.65 8.99 -6.96
N PHE A 155 5.59 7.67 -6.99
CA PHE A 155 6.28 6.92 -8.04
C PHE A 155 5.57 7.12 -9.39
N PRO A 156 6.30 7.05 -10.53
CA PRO A 156 7.74 7.16 -10.63
C PRO A 156 8.21 8.63 -10.68
N ASN A 157 9.16 9.00 -9.83
CA ASN A 157 9.94 10.23 -10.03
C ASN A 157 10.90 10.03 -11.21
N ALA A 158 10.61 10.66 -12.35
CA ALA A 158 11.43 10.56 -13.55
C ALA A 158 12.78 11.28 -13.38
N LEU A 159 13.88 10.54 -13.42
CA LEU A 159 15.24 11.07 -13.29
C LEU A 159 15.82 11.45 -14.66
N SER A 160 16.52 12.59 -14.71
CA SER A 160 17.30 13.04 -15.86
C SER A 160 18.66 12.32 -15.94
N ASN A 161 19.34 12.45 -17.08
CA ASN A 161 20.72 11.96 -17.19
C ASN A 161 21.67 12.74 -16.26
N GLY A 162 22.33 12.05 -15.33
CA GLY A 162 23.17 12.67 -14.29
C GLY A 162 22.43 13.02 -12.99
N GLU A 163 21.24 12.46 -12.79
CA GLU A 163 20.47 12.47 -11.56
C GLU A 163 20.35 11.06 -10.97
N TRP A 164 20.32 10.97 -9.64
CA TRP A 164 20.22 9.72 -8.87
C TRP A 164 19.16 9.85 -7.77
N PHE A 165 18.34 8.81 -7.64
CA PHE A 165 17.57 8.57 -6.43
C PHE A 165 18.42 7.68 -5.51
N VAL A 166 18.69 8.14 -4.29
CA VAL A 166 19.50 7.38 -3.31
C VAL A 166 18.66 7.00 -2.10
N VAL A 167 18.91 5.80 -1.58
CA VAL A 167 18.27 5.24 -0.40
C VAL A 167 19.35 4.65 0.49
N GLY A 168 19.30 4.89 1.79
CA GLY A 168 20.25 4.32 2.75
C GLY A 168 19.80 2.95 3.26
N ASP A 169 20.76 2.02 3.43
CA ASP A 169 20.52 0.62 3.81
C ASP A 169 19.61 0.45 5.05
N ASN A 170 19.65 1.41 5.99
CA ASN A 170 18.78 1.45 7.16
C ASN A 170 17.52 2.29 6.87
N LEU A 171 16.57 1.70 6.14
CA LEU A 171 15.36 2.37 5.61
C LEU A 171 14.55 3.17 6.66
N VAL A 172 14.54 2.67 7.90
CA VAL A 172 13.82 3.24 9.06
C VAL A 172 14.49 4.49 9.64
N GLN A 173 15.77 4.72 9.33
CA GLN A 173 16.58 5.81 9.90
C GLN A 173 17.24 6.71 8.84
N SER A 174 17.21 6.30 7.58
CA SER A 174 17.79 7.06 6.46
C SER A 174 16.85 8.17 5.98
N VAL A 175 17.21 9.42 6.28
CA VAL A 175 16.67 10.60 5.59
C VAL A 175 17.45 10.77 4.28
N ASP A 176 16.82 10.36 3.18
CA ASP A 176 17.40 10.26 1.83
C ASP A 176 16.45 10.81 0.74
N SER A 177 16.61 10.40 -0.54
CA SER A 177 15.82 10.94 -1.66
C SER A 177 14.30 10.74 -1.53
N ARG A 178 13.82 9.86 -0.62
CA ARG A 178 12.39 9.79 -0.25
C ARG A 178 11.85 11.07 0.41
N HIS A 179 12.74 11.89 0.97
CA HIS A 179 12.43 13.02 1.87
C HIS A 179 12.90 14.36 1.30
N TRP A 180 14.04 14.39 0.60
CA TRP A 180 14.68 15.63 0.14
C TRP A 180 13.94 16.36 -1.00
N ARG A 181 12.87 15.77 -1.54
CA ARG A 181 12.02 16.31 -2.64
C ARG A 181 12.77 16.71 -3.92
N ALA A 182 14.02 16.28 -4.06
CA ALA A 182 14.91 16.56 -5.17
C ALA A 182 15.89 15.39 -5.39
N PRO A 183 16.31 15.11 -6.64
CA PRO A 183 17.30 14.08 -6.93
C PRO A 183 18.72 14.52 -6.52
N VAL A 184 19.60 13.54 -6.28
CA VAL A 184 21.03 13.79 -6.11
C VAL A 184 21.66 13.99 -7.48
N THR A 185 22.32 15.13 -7.70
CA THR A 185 22.98 15.44 -8.98
C THR A 185 24.46 15.09 -8.96
N ARG A 186 25.07 14.96 -10.15
CA ARG A 186 26.51 14.68 -10.31
C ARG A 186 27.44 15.61 -9.51
N LYS A 187 27.01 16.85 -9.22
CA LYS A 187 27.80 17.86 -8.48
C LYS A 187 27.86 17.61 -6.97
N GLN A 188 26.94 16.81 -6.42
CA GLN A 188 26.89 16.47 -4.99
C GLN A 188 27.68 15.19 -4.66
N LEU A 189 28.10 14.42 -5.68
CA LEU A 189 28.84 13.18 -5.50
C LEU A 189 30.33 13.43 -5.29
N LEU A 190 30.80 13.36 -4.04
CA LEU A 190 32.20 13.62 -3.68
C LEU A 190 33.16 12.47 -4.05
N SER A 191 32.75 11.22 -3.83
CA SER A 191 33.57 10.02 -4.09
C SER A 191 32.71 8.75 -4.07
N LEU A 192 33.32 7.60 -4.40
CA LEU A 192 32.72 6.27 -4.24
C LEU A 192 33.26 5.61 -2.97
N VAL A 193 32.36 5.17 -2.08
CA VAL A 193 32.73 4.35 -0.91
C VAL A 193 33.11 2.95 -1.40
N LYS A 194 34.37 2.55 -1.21
CA LYS A 194 34.80 1.16 -1.45
C LYS A 194 34.21 0.28 -0.36
N ARG A 195 33.50 -0.80 -0.74
CA ARG A 195 33.02 -1.82 0.20
C ARG A 195 34.22 -2.50 0.86
N VAL A 196 34.49 -2.14 2.11
CA VAL A 196 35.38 -2.91 2.98
C VAL A 196 34.69 -4.26 3.24
N ASN A 197 35.28 -5.33 2.73
CA ASN A 197 35.01 -6.67 3.23
C ASN A 197 35.65 -6.79 4.61
N LEU A 198 34.91 -7.38 5.54
CA LEU A 198 35.43 -7.74 6.85
C LEU A 198 35.61 -9.26 6.83
N GLU A 199 36.77 -9.71 7.28
CA GLU A 199 37.13 -11.12 7.45
C GLU A 199 36.67 -11.62 8.84
#